data_AF-A0AAW1JWI4-F1
#
_entry.id   AF-A0AAW1JWI4-F1
#
_cell.length_a   1.000
_cell.length_b   1.000
_cell.length_c   1.000
_cell.angle_alpha   90.00
_cell.angle_beta   90.00
_cell.angle_gamma   90.00
#
_symmetry.space_group_name_H-M   'P 1'
#
loop_
_entity.id
_entity.type
_entity.pdbx_description
1 polymer ?
#
loop_
_entity_poly.entity_id
_entity_poly.type
_entity_poly.pdbx_seq_one_letter_code
_entity_poly.pdbx_strand_id
1 'polypeptide(L)'
;MQCNTTKEERSSHSIYTDVIKESYTNSSLKGPGGERNLPYWWNQEISEKRKQCVITRRRYTKLRRRGDGEAESLRTYEEYKWCKKELRKLIGLSKKEHWNRLWEELNNNIGGDGYKIAVKGIKQLVPHKLSDRERKEIVRNFSCVRKGKRIIAEREWTLYRLSRQSN
;
A
#
# COMPACT_ATOMS: atom_id res chain seq x y z
N MET A 1 -7.06 24.12 16.69
CA MET A 1 -6.09 23.20 17.33
C MET A 1 -5.13 22.70 16.25
N GLN A 2 -3.93 23.27 16.16
CA GLN A 2 -2.91 22.80 15.20
C GLN A 2 -2.09 21.70 15.87
N CYS A 3 -2.07 20.50 15.29
CA CYS A 3 -1.25 19.40 15.78
C CYS A 3 0.21 19.67 15.39
N ASN A 4 1.06 19.93 16.38
CA ASN A 4 2.50 20.06 16.18
C ASN A 4 3.10 18.66 16.12
N THR A 5 3.20 18.10 14.92
CA THR A 5 3.83 16.80 14.70
C THR A 5 5.31 16.87 15.10
N THR A 6 5.71 16.01 16.02
CA THR A 6 7.07 15.95 16.57
C THR A 6 8.07 15.58 15.46
N LYS A 7 9.35 15.92 15.65
CA LYS A 7 10.40 15.66 14.64
C LYS A 7 10.54 14.15 14.33
N GLU A 8 10.27 13.31 15.33
CA GLU A 8 10.25 11.84 15.24
C GLU A 8 9.04 11.33 14.42
N GLU A 9 7.86 11.93 14.59
CA GLU A 9 6.69 11.61 13.76
C GLU A 9 6.89 12.02 12.29
N ARG A 10 7.54 13.17 12.03
CA ARG A 10 7.91 13.60 10.67
C ARG A 10 8.94 12.67 10.03
N SER A 11 9.93 12.21 10.81
CA SER A 11 10.91 11.21 10.35
C SER A 11 10.26 9.86 10.06
N SER A 12 9.37 9.40 10.94
CA SER A 12 8.59 8.15 10.77
C SER A 12 7.66 8.23 9.55
N HIS A 13 7.02 9.38 9.31
CA HIS A 13 6.18 9.61 8.14
C HIS A 13 7.02 9.61 6.85
N SER A 14 8.23 10.19 6.87
CA SER A 14 9.16 10.15 5.72
C SER A 14 9.56 8.71 5.37
N ILE A 15 10.03 7.95 6.36
CA ILE A 15 10.41 6.53 6.21
C ILE A 15 9.23 5.71 5.65
N TYR A 16 8.02 5.90 6.20
CA TYR A 16 6.83 5.19 5.76
C TYR A 16 6.47 5.50 4.29
N THR A 17 6.55 6.76 3.88
CA THR A 17 6.29 7.14 2.48
C THR A 17 7.32 6.57 1.50
N ASP A 18 8.58 6.45 1.91
CA ASP A 18 9.64 5.91 1.06
C ASP A 18 9.56 4.38 0.94
N VAL A 19 9.21 3.68 2.03
CA VAL A 19 8.90 2.25 2.03
C VAL A 19 7.71 1.93 1.14
N ILE A 20 6.67 2.76 1.18
CA ILE A 20 5.52 2.63 0.28
C ILE A 20 5.95 2.87 -1.17
N LYS A 21 6.77 3.89 -1.47
CA LYS A 21 7.28 4.12 -2.84
C LYS A 21 8.12 2.95 -3.33
N GLU A 22 9.00 2.40 -2.51
CA GLU A 22 9.91 1.33 -2.89
C GLU A 22 9.17 0.00 -3.11
N SER A 23 8.24 -0.35 -2.22
CA SER A 23 7.33 -1.49 -2.41
C SER A 23 6.46 -1.34 -3.67
N TYR A 24 6.09 -0.11 -4.05
CA TYR A 24 5.37 0.21 -5.28
C TYR A 24 6.17 -0.07 -6.55
N THR A 25 7.46 0.26 -6.55
CA THR A 25 8.39 -0.08 -7.66
C THR A 25 8.57 -1.59 -7.80
N ASN A 26 8.67 -2.31 -6.68
CA ASN A 26 8.97 -3.75 -6.61
C ASN A 26 7.76 -4.69 -6.80
N SER A 27 6.54 -4.16 -6.77
CA SER A 27 5.27 -4.88 -7.00
C SER A 27 4.80 -4.87 -8.46
N SER A 28 5.67 -4.44 -9.37
CA SER A 28 5.38 -4.38 -10.79
C SER A 28 5.35 -5.77 -11.46
N LEU A 29 4.30 -6.08 -12.20
CA LEU A 29 4.07 -7.27 -13.03
C LEU A 29 4.85 -7.19 -14.36
N LYS A 30 5.33 -8.31 -14.90
CA LYS A 30 6.00 -8.33 -16.21
C LYS A 30 4.97 -8.08 -17.32
N GLY A 31 5.18 -7.06 -18.15
CA GLY A 31 4.33 -6.78 -19.30
C GLY A 31 4.45 -7.81 -20.44
N PRO A 32 3.52 -7.80 -21.42
CA PRO A 32 3.59 -8.66 -22.59
C PRO A 32 4.83 -8.27 -23.42
N GLY A 33 5.82 -9.16 -23.47
CA GLY A 33 7.14 -8.90 -24.07
C GLY A 33 8.33 -8.91 -23.09
N GLY A 34 8.12 -9.20 -21.80
CA GLY A 34 9.19 -9.59 -20.87
C GLY A 34 10.13 -8.50 -20.36
N GLU A 35 10.16 -7.30 -20.97
CA GLU A 35 11.23 -6.32 -20.71
C GLU A 35 10.88 -5.20 -19.73
N ARG A 36 9.61 -5.02 -19.33
CA ARG A 36 9.25 -3.95 -18.39
C ARG A 36 8.27 -4.40 -17.32
N ASN A 37 8.70 -4.20 -16.08
CA ASN A 37 7.91 -4.21 -14.86
C ASN A 37 6.83 -3.11 -14.97
N LEU A 38 5.59 -3.50 -15.27
CA LEU A 38 4.40 -2.66 -15.24
C LEU A 38 3.79 -2.67 -13.84
N PRO A 39 3.44 -1.52 -13.26
CA PRO A 39 2.86 -1.51 -11.92
C PRO A 39 1.57 -2.33 -11.81
N TYR A 40 1.24 -2.85 -10.63
CA TYR A 40 0.06 -3.71 -10.43
C TYR A 40 -1.29 -3.05 -10.79
N TRP A 41 -1.37 -1.72 -10.82
CA TRP A 41 -2.53 -0.91 -11.24
C TRP A 41 -2.51 -0.54 -12.74
N TRP A 42 -1.58 -1.12 -13.50
CA TRP A 42 -1.49 -0.87 -14.94
C TRP A 42 -2.54 -1.68 -15.68
N ASN A 43 -3.35 -1.01 -16.50
CA ASN A 43 -4.39 -1.65 -17.31
C ASN A 43 -4.23 -1.30 -18.81
N GLN A 44 -4.95 -2.02 -19.67
CA GLN A 44 -4.91 -1.82 -21.13
C GLN A 44 -5.43 -0.42 -21.52
N GLU A 45 -6.41 0.10 -20.81
CA GLU A 45 -6.98 1.42 -21.06
C GLU A 45 -5.97 2.56 -20.83
N ILE A 46 -5.25 2.54 -19.70
CA ILE A 46 -4.15 3.45 -19.37
C ILE A 46 -3.03 3.32 -20.41
N SER A 47 -2.73 2.10 -20.86
CA SER A 47 -1.75 1.87 -21.92
C SER A 47 -2.14 2.61 -23.20
N GLU A 48 -3.39 2.45 -23.65
CA GLU A 48 -3.88 3.08 -24.86
C GLU A 48 -3.94 4.60 -24.73
N LYS A 49 -4.51 5.12 -23.62
CA LYS A 49 -4.56 6.56 -23.37
C LYS A 49 -3.18 7.19 -23.24
N ARG A 50 -2.18 6.46 -22.71
CA ARG A 50 -0.80 6.91 -22.69
C ARG A 50 -0.21 6.99 -24.10
N LYS A 51 -0.48 6.03 -24.98
CA LYS A 51 -0.05 6.12 -26.40
C LYS A 51 -0.64 7.36 -27.06
N GLN A 52 -1.95 7.58 -26.92
CA GLN A 52 -2.63 8.75 -27.47
C GLN A 52 -2.03 10.06 -26.95
N CYS A 53 -1.78 10.16 -25.64
CA CYS A 53 -1.15 11.32 -25.02
C CYS A 53 0.29 11.57 -25.54
N VAL A 54 1.06 10.51 -25.80
CA VAL A 54 2.41 10.63 -26.38
C VAL A 54 2.33 11.10 -27.83
N ILE A 55 1.39 10.60 -28.62
CA ILE A 55 1.19 10.99 -30.02
C ILE A 55 0.83 12.48 -30.09
N THR A 56 -0.16 12.93 -29.33
CA THR A 56 -0.58 14.35 -29.32
C THR A 56 0.53 15.27 -28.82
N ARG A 57 1.27 14.88 -27.76
CA ARG A 57 2.44 15.63 -27.29
C ARG A 57 3.52 15.77 -28.37
N ARG A 58 3.82 14.69 -29.09
CA ARG A 58 4.81 14.70 -30.19
C ARG A 58 4.38 15.61 -31.32
N ARG A 59 3.09 15.56 -31.72
CA ARG A 59 2.51 16.43 -32.74
C ARG A 59 2.64 17.90 -32.35
N TYR A 60 2.16 18.26 -31.17
CA TYR A 60 2.30 19.62 -30.62
C TYR A 60 3.76 20.10 -30.60
N THR A 61 4.67 19.28 -30.06
CA THR A 61 6.10 19.65 -29.94
C THR A 61 6.74 19.85 -31.31
N LYS A 62 6.36 19.06 -32.31
CA LYS A 62 6.86 19.17 -33.69
C LYS A 62 6.36 20.44 -34.36
N LEU A 63 5.07 20.75 -34.26
CA LEU A 63 4.47 21.96 -34.81
C LEU A 63 5.09 23.22 -34.17
N ARG A 64 5.16 23.24 -32.84
CA ARG A 64 5.76 24.36 -32.10
C ARG A 64 7.22 24.62 -32.49
N ARG A 65 7.99 23.57 -32.79
CA ARG A 65 9.39 23.69 -33.22
C ARG A 65 9.55 24.23 -34.63
N ARG A 66 8.59 23.97 -35.52
CA ARG A 66 8.62 24.44 -36.91
C ARG A 66 8.21 25.90 -37.04
N GLY A 67 7.42 26.41 -36.09
CA GLY A 67 6.87 27.77 -36.18
C GLY A 67 5.71 27.87 -37.17
N ASP A 68 5.33 26.77 -37.81
CA ASP A 68 4.22 26.71 -38.76
C ASP A 68 2.88 26.59 -38.02
N GLY A 69 1.94 27.47 -38.34
CA GLY A 69 0.52 27.33 -37.97
C GLY A 69 0.23 27.46 -36.46
N GLU A 70 0.22 28.68 -35.95
CA GLU A 70 -0.16 29.00 -34.55
C GLU A 70 -1.50 28.36 -34.14
N ALA A 71 -2.50 28.44 -35.02
CA ALA A 71 -3.81 27.84 -34.80
C ALA A 71 -3.75 26.29 -34.68
N GLU A 72 -2.92 25.62 -35.46
CA GLU A 72 -2.77 24.15 -35.38
C GLU A 72 -1.98 23.75 -34.13
N SER A 73 -0.95 24.53 -33.76
CA SER A 73 -0.20 24.36 -32.53
C SER A 73 -1.10 24.50 -31.30
N LEU A 74 -1.99 25.50 -31.29
CA LEU A 74 -2.97 25.72 -30.21
C LEU A 74 -3.96 24.55 -30.11
N ARG A 75 -4.54 24.11 -31.23
CA ARG A 75 -5.48 22.97 -31.25
C ARG A 75 -4.82 21.69 -30.73
N THR A 76 -3.63 21.37 -31.20
CA THR A 76 -2.90 20.17 -30.76
C THR A 76 -2.44 20.25 -29.31
N TYR A 77 -2.20 21.46 -28.79
CA TYR A 77 -1.95 21.68 -27.37
C TYR A 77 -3.18 21.39 -26.52
N GLU A 78 -4.36 21.84 -26.94
CA GLU A 78 -5.63 21.56 -26.26
C GLU A 78 -5.95 20.06 -26.24
N GLU A 79 -5.78 19.38 -27.38
CA GLU A 79 -5.90 17.92 -27.51
C GLU A 79 -4.96 17.21 -26.52
N TYR A 80 -3.68 17.60 -26.46
CA TYR A 80 -2.72 17.04 -25.51
C TYR A 80 -3.13 17.30 -24.06
N LYS A 81 -3.58 18.51 -23.72
CA LYS A 81 -4.04 18.87 -22.37
C LYS A 81 -5.21 18.00 -21.94
N TRP A 82 -6.16 17.77 -22.85
CA TRP A 82 -7.30 16.89 -22.62
C TRP A 82 -6.86 15.43 -22.42
N CYS A 83 -6.04 14.88 -23.32
CA CYS A 83 -5.51 13.51 -23.19
C CYS A 83 -4.74 13.31 -21.87
N LYS A 84 -3.95 14.31 -21.46
CA LYS A 84 -3.20 14.28 -20.20
C LYS A 84 -4.12 14.31 -18.98
N LYS A 85 -5.21 15.08 -19.02
CA LYS A 85 -6.21 15.11 -17.95
C LYS A 85 -6.88 13.75 -17.81
N GLU A 86 -7.31 13.16 -18.93
CA GLU A 86 -7.97 11.85 -18.92
C GLU A 86 -7.04 10.72 -18.46
N LEU A 87 -5.79 10.72 -18.93
CA LEU A 87 -4.78 9.77 -18.47
C LEU A 87 -4.58 9.84 -16.95
N ARG A 88 -4.49 11.04 -16.37
CA ARG A 88 -4.36 11.21 -14.92
C ARG A 88 -5.57 10.71 -14.16
N LYS A 89 -6.77 10.99 -14.67
CA LYS A 89 -8.02 10.52 -14.09
C LYS A 89 -8.05 8.99 -14.06
N LEU A 90 -7.75 8.33 -15.19
CA LEU A 90 -7.72 6.87 -15.28
C LEU A 90 -6.67 6.23 -14.38
N ILE A 91 -5.47 6.83 -14.29
CA ILE A 91 -4.45 6.38 -13.35
C ILE A 91 -4.96 6.50 -11.90
N GLY A 92 -5.61 7.61 -11.56
CA GLY A 92 -6.18 7.82 -10.23
C GLY A 92 -7.26 6.79 -9.88
N LEU A 93 -8.18 6.53 -10.81
CA LEU A 93 -9.23 5.52 -10.66
C LEU A 93 -8.64 4.12 -10.50
N SER A 94 -7.76 3.70 -11.41
CA SER A 94 -7.15 2.36 -11.35
C SER A 94 -6.38 2.16 -10.04
N LYS A 95 -5.61 3.17 -9.58
CA LYS A 95 -4.92 3.09 -8.29
C LYS A 95 -5.91 2.91 -7.13
N LYS A 96 -7.02 3.67 -7.12
CA LYS A 96 -8.05 3.60 -6.08
C LYS A 96 -8.74 2.23 -6.07
N GLU A 97 -9.13 1.74 -7.23
CA GLU A 97 -9.77 0.43 -7.40
C GLU A 97 -8.87 -0.70 -6.92
N HIS A 98 -7.61 -0.71 -7.37
CA HIS A 98 -6.67 -1.74 -6.95
C HIS A 98 -6.35 -1.64 -5.45
N TRP A 99 -6.29 -0.42 -4.90
CA TRP A 99 -6.11 -0.23 -3.45
C TRP A 99 -7.29 -0.77 -2.64
N ASN A 100 -8.52 -0.48 -3.08
CA ASN A 100 -9.73 -0.98 -2.42
C ASN A 100 -9.79 -2.51 -2.48
N ARG A 101 -9.50 -3.10 -3.65
CA ARG A 101 -9.42 -4.56 -3.80
C ARG A 101 -8.39 -5.19 -2.88
N LEU A 102 -7.20 -4.60 -2.80
CA LEU A 102 -6.13 -5.06 -1.91
C LEU A 102 -6.59 -5.04 -0.43
N TRP A 103 -7.32 -3.99 -0.06
CA TRP A 103 -7.90 -3.84 1.28
C TRP A 103 -8.96 -4.90 1.58
N GLU A 104 -9.86 -5.18 0.65
CA GLU A 104 -10.87 -6.23 0.78
C GLU A 104 -10.23 -7.62 0.88
N GLU A 105 -9.20 -7.89 0.07
CA GLU A 105 -8.43 -9.14 0.13
C GLU A 105 -7.73 -9.31 1.47
N LEU A 106 -7.16 -8.24 2.05
CA LEU A 106 -6.55 -8.26 3.38
C LEU A 106 -7.57 -8.55 4.48
N ASN A 107 -8.77 -7.95 4.40
CA ASN A 107 -9.82 -8.14 5.40
C ASN A 107 -10.38 -9.58 5.37
N ASN A 108 -10.46 -10.18 4.18
CA ASN A 108 -10.98 -11.53 4.00
C ASN A 108 -9.91 -12.61 4.20
N ASN A 109 -8.64 -12.30 3.91
CA ASN A 109 -7.52 -13.23 4.05
C ASN A 109 -6.25 -12.51 4.54
N ILE A 110 -6.05 -12.57 5.86
CA ILE A 110 -4.91 -11.95 6.57
C ILE A 110 -3.56 -12.44 6.02
N GLY A 111 -3.49 -13.65 5.42
CA GLY A 111 -2.28 -14.23 4.81
C GLY A 111 -2.22 -14.16 3.27
N GLY A 112 -3.15 -13.44 2.65
CA GLY A 112 -3.31 -13.36 1.19
C GLY A 112 -2.24 -12.55 0.47
N ASP A 113 -2.45 -12.31 -0.81
CA ASP A 113 -1.48 -11.60 -1.65
C ASP A 113 -1.27 -10.14 -1.20
N GLY A 114 -2.29 -9.50 -0.60
CA GLY A 114 -2.13 -8.18 0.02
C GLY A 114 -1.10 -8.16 1.15
N TYR A 115 -1.08 -9.17 2.00
CA TYR A 115 -0.06 -9.31 3.05
C TYR A 115 1.32 -9.57 2.44
N LYS A 116 1.40 -10.43 1.41
CA LYS A 116 2.68 -10.71 0.71
C LYS A 116 3.24 -9.46 0.03
N ILE A 117 2.41 -8.62 -0.58
CA ILE A 117 2.83 -7.37 -1.22
C ILE A 117 3.38 -6.40 -0.17
N ALA A 118 2.67 -6.21 0.94
CA ALA A 118 3.12 -5.35 2.05
C ALA A 118 4.43 -5.86 2.66
N VAL A 119 4.50 -7.16 2.96
CA VAL A 119 5.69 -7.80 3.55
C VAL A 119 6.87 -7.83 2.59
N LYS A 120 6.67 -8.03 1.28
CA LYS A 120 7.76 -7.97 0.28
C LYS A 120 8.39 -6.58 0.24
N GLY A 121 7.58 -5.53 0.40
CA GLY A 121 8.05 -4.17 0.59
C GLY A 121 8.86 -3.98 1.87
N ILE A 122 8.35 -4.51 2.99
CA ILE A 122 9.00 -4.39 4.30
C ILE A 122 10.29 -5.23 4.39
N LYS A 123 10.35 -6.40 3.74
CA LYS A 123 11.52 -7.30 3.77
C LYS A 123 12.79 -6.70 3.14
N GLN A 124 12.65 -5.66 2.31
CA GLN A 124 13.79 -4.94 1.73
C GLN A 124 14.37 -3.90 2.69
N LEU A 125 13.63 -3.51 3.72
CA LEU A 125 14.23 -2.83 4.87
C LEU A 125 15.07 -3.84 5.63
N VAL A 126 16.24 -3.41 6.09
CA VAL A 126 17.07 -4.20 7.01
C VAL A 126 16.14 -4.64 8.16
N PRO A 127 15.92 -5.96 8.36
CA PRO A 127 15.04 -6.42 9.42
C PRO A 127 15.52 -5.80 10.72
N HIS A 128 14.64 -5.07 11.41
CA HIS A 128 14.98 -4.55 12.73
C HIS A 128 15.36 -5.75 13.61
N LYS A 129 16.66 -5.91 13.87
CA LYS A 129 17.17 -6.99 14.70
C LYS A 129 16.76 -6.68 16.13
N LEU A 130 15.62 -7.21 16.54
CA LEU A 130 15.23 -7.23 17.94
C LEU A 130 16.36 -7.89 18.73
N SER A 131 16.89 -7.16 19.70
CA SER A 131 17.85 -7.66 20.67
C SER A 131 17.23 -8.81 21.48
N ASP A 132 18.07 -9.67 22.04
CA ASP A 132 17.60 -10.78 22.88
C ASP A 132 16.77 -10.30 24.07
N ARG A 133 17.01 -9.07 24.54
CA ARG A 133 16.23 -8.43 25.60
C ARG A 133 14.80 -8.12 25.14
N GLU A 134 14.64 -7.47 24.00
CA GLU A 134 13.33 -7.13 23.43
C GLU A 134 12.53 -8.39 23.07
N ARG A 135 13.20 -9.43 22.57
CA ARG A 135 12.58 -10.74 22.31
C ARG A 135 12.02 -11.37 23.58
N LYS A 136 12.81 -11.39 24.65
CA LYS A 136 12.37 -11.92 25.96
C LYS A 136 11.21 -11.11 26.53
N GLU A 137 11.19 -9.80 26.32
CA GLU A 137 10.14 -8.91 26.81
C GLU A 137 8.81 -9.12 26.06
N ILE A 138 8.85 -9.29 24.73
CA ILE A 138 7.68 -9.67 23.93
C ILE A 138 7.10 -11.01 24.41
N VAL A 139 7.95 -12.04 24.57
CA VAL A 139 7.51 -13.36 25.06
C VAL A 139 6.90 -13.25 26.46
N ARG A 140 7.52 -12.47 27.35
CA ARG A 140 7.02 -12.23 28.71
C ARG A 140 5.62 -11.59 28.68
N ASN A 141 5.42 -10.56 27.85
CA ASN A 141 4.15 -9.85 27.69
C ASN A 141 3.05 -10.70 27.04
N PHE A 142 3.40 -11.64 26.16
CA PHE A 142 2.42 -12.62 25.64
C PHE A 142 2.11 -13.74 26.64
N SER A 143 3.08 -14.10 27.50
CA SER A 143 2.93 -15.21 28.47
C SER A 143 2.03 -14.88 29.66
N CYS A 144 1.79 -13.61 29.99
CA CYS A 144 0.92 -13.21 31.10
C CYS A 144 -0.59 -13.26 30.77
N VAL A 145 -0.99 -13.26 29.49
CA VAL A 145 -2.42 -13.38 29.11
C VAL A 145 -3.02 -14.75 29.43
N ARG A 146 -2.20 -15.81 29.57
CA ARG A 146 -2.68 -17.17 29.92
C ARG A 146 -2.88 -17.44 31.40
N LYS A 147 -2.37 -16.60 32.31
CA LYS A 147 -2.47 -16.89 33.76
C LYS A 147 -3.80 -16.46 34.40
N GLY A 148 -4.63 -15.68 33.70
CA GLY A 148 -5.93 -15.22 34.20
C GLY A 148 -7.07 -16.25 34.16
N LYS A 149 -6.96 -17.33 33.37
CA LYS A 149 -8.04 -18.34 33.25
C LYS A 149 -8.00 -19.45 34.30
N ARG A 150 -6.94 -19.54 35.13
CA ARG A 150 -6.79 -20.63 36.12
C ARG A 150 -7.34 -20.27 37.51
N ILE A 151 -7.51 -18.98 37.81
CA ILE A 151 -7.93 -18.51 39.15
C ILE A 151 -9.46 -18.60 39.33
N ILE A 152 -10.24 -18.58 38.25
CA ILE A 152 -11.71 -18.67 38.33
C ILE A 152 -12.15 -20.13 38.58
N ALA A 153 -11.42 -21.11 38.05
CA ALA A 153 -11.76 -22.53 38.23
C ALA A 153 -11.56 -23.04 39.68
N GLU A 154 -10.55 -22.58 40.43
CA GLU A 154 -10.32 -23.09 41.80
C GLU A 154 -11.35 -22.58 42.84
N ARG A 155 -12.01 -21.44 42.56
CA ARG A 155 -13.05 -20.88 43.44
C ARG A 155 -14.39 -21.60 43.31
N GLU A 156 -14.72 -22.14 42.14
CA GLU A 156 -15.98 -22.89 41.93
C GLU A 156 -15.89 -24.32 42.52
N TRP A 157 -14.71 -24.96 42.45
CA TRP A 157 -14.52 -26.31 42.97
C TRP A 157 -14.43 -26.40 44.50
N THR A 158 -14.02 -25.32 45.18
CA THR A 158 -13.99 -25.26 46.65
C THR A 158 -15.37 -25.07 47.26
N LEU A 159 -16.24 -24.27 46.61
CA LEU A 159 -17.64 -24.12 47.01
C LEU A 159 -18.47 -25.39 46.77
N TYR A 160 -18.21 -26.12 45.69
CA TYR A 160 -18.86 -27.41 45.43
C TYR A 160 -18.45 -28.51 46.42
N ARG A 161 -17.20 -28.48 46.94
CA ARG A 161 -16.71 -29.45 47.93
C ARG A 161 -17.26 -29.21 49.34
N LEU A 162 -17.47 -27.96 49.75
CA LEU A 162 -18.06 -27.61 51.05
C LEU A 162 -19.57 -27.88 51.10
N SER A 163 -20.27 -27.81 49.96
CA SER A 163 -21.70 -28.15 49.86
C SER A 163 -22.01 -29.65 50.04
N ARG A 164 -21.01 -30.54 50.00
CA ARG A 164 -21.20 -32.00 50.01
C ARG A 164 -20.82 -32.66 51.36
N GLN A 165 -20.29 -31.89 52.32
CA GLN A 165 -19.98 -32.36 53.67
C GLN A 165 -21.05 -31.99 54.73
N SER A 166 -22.12 -31.29 54.32
CA SER A 166 -23.22 -30.89 55.22
C SER A 166 -24.55 -31.61 54.92
N ASN A 167 -24.49 -32.89 54.53
CA ASN A 167 -25.66 -33.77 54.46
C ASN A 167 -25.34 -35.10 55.12
#